data_AF-A0A0J5WTI5-F1
#
_entry.id   AF-A0A0J5WTI5-F1
#
_cell.length_a   1.000
_cell.length_b   1.000
_cell.length_c   1.000
_cell.angle_alpha   90.00
_cell.angle_beta   90.00
_cell.angle_gamma   90.00
#
_symmetry.space_group_name_H-M   'P 1'
#
loop_
_entity.id
_entity.type
_entity.pdbx_description
1 polymer ?
#
loop_
_entity_poly.entity_id
_entity_poly.type
_entity_poly.pdbx_seq_one_letter_code
_entity_poly.pdbx_strand_id
1 'polypeptide(L)'
;MEAALEDDPPYGARAYAAAYRGASQSKQWLATSLITNAEREGDGATRLWSMAACAEDAEEQQLLKRHAVDESGHALFYLKLLDLTFPGAVSPAFRTELRQLSPGYSMAQSLFVVEGSPYGRPPTVDDFIQMNIAEIRTTIHHLLQRDALSAHCPPTTLPQVVKLLDTLLRDELSHVAYTGMLIEQHATHIAAGKIRGLFQKRFHDFNEITMQELDKKVFD
;
A
#
# COMPACT_ATOMS: atom_id res chain seq x y z
N MET A 1 -23.11 -8.25 -12.01
CA MET A 1 -21.73 -8.02 -12.46
C MET A 1 -21.62 -6.68 -13.18
N GLU A 2 -22.61 -6.30 -13.99
CA GLU A 2 -22.61 -5.05 -14.78
C GLU A 2 -22.50 -3.74 -13.98
N ALA A 3 -23.23 -3.56 -12.87
CA ALA A 3 -23.17 -2.30 -12.11
C ALA A 3 -21.84 -2.04 -11.34
N ALA A 4 -20.94 -3.02 -11.23
CA ALA A 4 -19.61 -2.82 -10.64
C ALA A 4 -18.56 -2.42 -11.69
N LEU A 5 -18.94 -2.47 -12.97
CA LEU A 5 -18.13 -2.08 -14.13
C LEU A 5 -18.53 -0.68 -14.65
N GLU A 6 -19.43 0.03 -13.96
CA GLU A 6 -19.78 1.41 -14.33
C GLU A 6 -18.73 2.42 -13.86
N ASP A 7 -17.99 2.10 -12.80
CA ASP A 7 -16.79 2.82 -12.40
C ASP A 7 -15.57 2.09 -12.97
N ASP A 8 -14.90 2.69 -13.95
CA ASP A 8 -13.62 2.18 -14.44
C ASP A 8 -12.50 2.65 -13.50
N PRO A 9 -11.59 1.77 -13.03
CA PRO A 9 -10.50 2.18 -12.17
C PRO A 9 -9.57 3.14 -12.93
N PRO A 10 -9.24 4.33 -12.37
CA PRO A 10 -8.37 5.29 -13.03
C PRO A 10 -7.02 4.68 -13.43
N TYR A 11 -6.46 3.84 -12.57
CA TYR A 11 -5.17 3.18 -12.77
C TYR A 11 -5.16 2.15 -13.92
N GLY A 12 -6.32 1.72 -14.42
CA GLY A 12 -6.43 0.93 -15.65
C GLY A 12 -6.37 1.77 -16.93
N ALA A 13 -6.52 3.09 -16.84
CA ALA A 13 -6.60 3.98 -17.98
C ALA A 13 -5.24 4.48 -18.46
N ARG A 14 -5.06 4.59 -19.78
CA ARG A 14 -3.84 5.17 -20.38
C ARG A 14 -3.59 6.61 -19.94
N ALA A 15 -4.66 7.38 -19.72
CA ALA A 15 -4.57 8.78 -19.28
C ALA A 15 -3.91 8.89 -17.90
N TYR A 16 -4.23 7.98 -16.98
CA TYR A 16 -3.61 7.93 -15.66
C TYR A 16 -2.12 7.63 -15.73
N ALA A 17 -1.71 6.61 -16.49
CA ALA A 17 -0.30 6.29 -16.69
C ALA A 17 0.49 7.46 -17.32
N ALA A 18 -0.14 8.20 -18.23
CA ALA A 18 0.45 9.41 -18.83
C ALA A 18 0.60 10.54 -17.81
N ALA A 19 -0.41 10.78 -16.98
CA ALA A 19 -0.37 11.78 -15.92
C ALA A 19 0.70 11.47 -14.88
N TYR A 20 0.77 10.21 -14.42
CA TYR A 20 1.82 9.75 -13.51
C TYR A 20 3.21 9.95 -14.11
N ARG A 21 3.42 9.54 -15.37
CA ARG A 21 4.68 9.75 -16.09
C ARG A 21 5.06 11.21 -16.22
N GLY A 22 4.08 12.10 -16.40
CA GLY A 22 4.29 13.55 -16.46
C GLY A 22 4.79 14.09 -15.11
N ALA A 23 4.09 13.74 -14.03
CA ALA A 23 4.46 14.17 -12.67
C ALA A 23 5.83 13.63 -12.24
N SER A 24 6.11 12.35 -12.56
CA SER A 24 7.34 11.67 -12.18
C SER A 24 8.59 12.18 -12.89
N GLN A 25 8.49 13.10 -13.85
CA GLN A 25 9.66 13.78 -14.43
C GLN A 25 10.30 14.76 -13.43
N SER A 26 9.54 15.27 -12.47
CA SER A 26 10.08 16.08 -11.38
C SER A 26 10.76 15.19 -10.33
N LYS A 27 12.07 15.38 -10.13
CA LYS A 27 12.83 14.65 -9.10
C LYS A 27 12.30 14.92 -7.70
N GLN A 28 11.92 16.17 -7.42
CA GLN A 28 11.35 16.55 -6.14
C GLN A 28 10.03 15.84 -5.91
N TRP A 29 9.14 15.83 -6.91
CA TRP A 29 7.86 15.14 -6.84
C TRP A 29 8.06 13.64 -6.54
N LEU A 30 8.96 12.98 -7.27
CA LEU A 30 9.21 11.55 -7.11
C LEU A 30 9.89 11.21 -5.77
N ALA A 31 10.76 12.09 -5.27
CA ALA A 31 11.35 11.95 -3.94
C ALA A 31 10.29 12.11 -2.84
N THR A 32 9.41 13.11 -2.96
CA THR A 32 8.29 13.31 -2.04
C THR A 32 7.34 12.11 -2.06
N SER A 33 6.98 11.60 -3.25
CA SER A 33 6.09 10.45 -3.36
C SER A 33 6.66 9.19 -2.69
N LEU A 34 7.98 8.97 -2.73
CA LEU A 34 8.62 7.88 -2.01
C LEU A 34 8.51 8.04 -0.48
N ILE A 35 8.65 9.27 0.03
CA ILE A 35 8.48 9.55 1.47
C ILE A 35 7.03 9.35 1.89
N THR A 36 6.08 9.86 1.10
CA THR A 36 4.65 9.69 1.36
C THR A 36 4.23 8.22 1.32
N ASN A 37 4.78 7.43 0.39
CA ASN A 37 4.52 5.99 0.39
C ASN A 37 5.12 5.32 1.64
N ALA A 38 6.33 5.71 2.06
CA ALA A 38 6.91 5.18 3.29
C ALA A 38 6.04 5.45 4.54
N GLU A 39 5.46 6.64 4.63
CA GLU A 39 4.51 7.01 5.69
C GLU A 39 3.22 6.17 5.61
N ARG A 40 2.67 5.98 4.41
CA ARG A 40 1.45 5.18 4.20
C ARG A 40 1.63 3.72 4.60
N GLU A 41 2.76 3.09 4.28
CA GLU A 41 3.00 1.70 4.71
C GLU A 41 3.19 1.61 6.22
N GLY A 42 3.83 2.61 6.83
CA GLY A 42 3.94 2.71 8.29
C GLY A 42 2.57 2.78 8.98
N ASP A 43 1.72 3.69 8.52
CA ASP A 43 0.35 3.84 9.00
C ASP A 43 -0.48 2.58 8.76
N GLY A 44 -0.35 1.97 7.57
CA GLY A 44 -0.99 0.72 7.19
C GLY A 44 -0.60 -0.42 8.14
N ALA A 45 0.70 -0.58 8.40
CA ALA A 45 1.24 -1.55 9.33
C ALA A 45 0.64 -1.42 10.73
N THR A 46 0.51 -0.20 11.27
CA THR A 46 -0.07 0.04 12.61
C THR A 46 -1.56 -0.34 12.67
N ARG A 47 -2.31 -0.08 11.59
CA ARG A 47 -3.72 -0.48 11.48
C ARG A 47 -3.85 -2.01 11.44
N LEU A 48 -3.05 -2.67 10.60
CA LEU A 48 -3.01 -4.12 10.47
C LEU A 48 -2.60 -4.81 11.77
N TRP A 49 -1.62 -4.26 12.49
CA TRP A 49 -1.17 -4.80 13.77
C TRP A 49 -2.28 -4.80 14.82
N SER A 50 -3.02 -3.70 14.91
CA SER A 50 -4.18 -3.58 15.81
C SER A 50 -5.29 -4.56 15.42
N MET A 51 -5.55 -4.70 14.13
CA MET A 51 -6.55 -5.63 13.60
C MET A 51 -6.17 -7.09 13.89
N ALA A 52 -4.90 -7.47 13.68
CA ALA A 52 -4.37 -8.78 14.01
C ALA A 52 -4.54 -9.10 15.50
N ALA A 53 -4.29 -8.11 16.38
CA ALA A 53 -4.48 -8.27 17.82
C ALA A 53 -5.92 -8.57 18.23
N CYS A 54 -6.90 -8.25 17.37
CA CYS A 54 -8.32 -8.47 17.60
C CYS A 54 -8.93 -9.60 16.74
N ALA A 55 -8.16 -10.23 15.86
CA ALA A 55 -8.62 -11.35 15.07
C ALA A 55 -8.87 -12.58 15.97
N GLU A 56 -10.05 -13.18 15.82
CA GLU A 56 -10.48 -14.34 16.63
C GLU A 56 -9.97 -15.66 16.05
N ASP A 57 -9.85 -15.73 14.73
CA ASP A 57 -9.28 -16.88 14.03
C ASP A 57 -7.74 -16.81 14.01
N ALA A 58 -7.09 -17.94 14.31
CA ALA A 58 -5.64 -18.00 14.46
C ALA A 58 -4.89 -17.87 13.13
N GLU A 59 -5.47 -18.38 12.02
CA GLU A 59 -4.89 -18.26 10.70
C GLU A 59 -5.02 -16.82 10.20
N GLU A 60 -6.20 -16.22 10.35
CA GLU A 60 -6.45 -14.81 10.05
C GLU A 60 -5.51 -13.88 10.84
N GLN A 61 -5.38 -14.11 12.16
CA GLN A 61 -4.45 -13.36 13.01
C GLN A 61 -3.01 -13.45 12.48
N GLN A 62 -2.58 -14.64 12.08
CA GLN A 62 -1.22 -14.86 11.58
C GLN A 62 -0.99 -14.20 10.21
N LEU A 63 -1.99 -14.23 9.32
CA LEU A 63 -1.94 -13.56 8.02
C LEU A 63 -1.87 -12.04 8.18
N LEU A 64 -2.74 -11.46 8.99
CA LEU A 64 -2.74 -10.02 9.30
C LEU A 64 -1.45 -9.58 9.99
N LYS A 65 -0.94 -10.38 10.93
CA LYS A 65 0.33 -10.09 11.59
C LYS A 65 1.49 -10.07 10.60
N ARG A 66 1.55 -11.03 9.67
CA ARG A 66 2.58 -11.06 8.63
C ARG A 66 2.49 -9.82 7.75
N HIS A 67 1.30 -9.51 7.26
CA HIS A 67 1.09 -8.31 6.43
C HIS A 67 1.52 -7.03 7.17
N ALA A 68 1.18 -6.88 8.45
CA ALA A 68 1.64 -5.74 9.26
C ALA A 68 3.18 -5.65 9.37
N VAL A 69 3.87 -6.79 9.43
CA VAL A 69 5.35 -6.84 9.46
C VAL A 69 5.93 -6.49 8.11
N ASP A 70 5.33 -6.98 7.03
CA ASP A 70 5.75 -6.70 5.67
C ASP A 70 5.62 -5.20 5.38
N GLU A 71 4.47 -4.58 5.70
CA GLU A 71 4.28 -3.12 5.54
C GLU A 71 5.22 -2.28 6.41
N SER A 72 5.48 -2.73 7.65
CA SER A 72 6.50 -2.08 8.48
C SER A 72 7.88 -2.11 7.79
N GLY A 73 8.19 -3.18 7.06
CA GLY A 73 9.40 -3.30 6.25
C GLY A 73 9.35 -2.46 4.97
N HIS A 74 8.21 -2.42 4.29
CA HIS A 74 8.00 -1.65 3.06
C HIS A 74 8.25 -0.15 3.27
N ALA A 75 7.86 0.40 4.42
CA ALA A 75 8.20 1.76 4.81
C ALA A 75 9.73 2.03 4.68
N LEU A 76 10.56 1.09 5.15
CA LEU A 76 12.02 1.19 5.02
C LEU A 76 12.51 0.95 3.59
N PHE A 77 11.81 0.12 2.81
CA PHE A 77 12.15 -0.12 1.41
C PHE A 77 11.93 1.12 0.55
N TYR A 78 10.85 1.89 0.75
CA TYR A 78 10.66 3.17 0.07
C TYR A 78 11.76 4.18 0.41
N LEU A 79 12.15 4.27 1.68
CA LEU A 79 13.30 5.09 2.08
C LEU A 79 14.60 4.60 1.45
N LYS A 80 14.76 3.30 1.23
CA LYS A 80 15.93 2.76 0.53
C LYS A 80 15.90 3.08 -0.97
N LEU A 81 14.73 3.01 -1.61
CA LEU A 81 14.53 3.45 -3.00
C LEU A 81 14.87 4.93 -3.17
N LEU A 82 14.51 5.77 -2.20
CA LEU A 82 14.88 7.19 -2.17
C LEU A 82 16.39 7.39 -2.19
N ASP A 83 17.13 6.71 -1.31
CA ASP A 83 18.60 6.84 -1.24
C ASP A 83 19.29 6.33 -2.51
N LEU A 84 18.78 5.23 -3.08
CA LEU A 84 19.37 4.62 -4.28
C LEU A 84 19.08 5.43 -5.54
N THR A 85 17.93 6.10 -5.60
CA THR A 85 17.51 6.89 -6.77
C THR A 85 18.06 8.31 -6.71
N PHE A 86 18.12 8.90 -5.51
CA PHE A 86 18.58 10.27 -5.29
C PHE A 86 19.65 10.34 -4.19
N PRO A 87 20.88 9.84 -4.45
CA PRO A 87 21.94 9.84 -3.44
C PRO A 87 22.22 11.25 -2.90
N GLY A 88 22.15 11.40 -1.57
CA GLY A 88 22.41 12.67 -0.89
C GLY A 88 21.24 13.66 -0.89
N ALA A 89 20.05 13.28 -1.37
CA ALA A 89 18.87 14.16 -1.34
C ALA A 89 18.32 14.42 0.08
N VAL A 90 18.63 13.55 1.03
CA VAL A 90 18.16 13.63 2.42
C VAL A 90 19.36 13.81 3.35
N SER A 91 19.28 14.78 4.26
CA SER A 91 20.33 14.99 5.28
C SER A 91 20.35 13.84 6.29
N PRO A 92 21.50 13.53 6.93
CA PRO A 92 21.55 12.47 7.95
C PRO A 92 20.58 12.66 9.12
N ALA A 93 20.33 13.92 9.51
CA ALA A 93 19.36 14.25 10.55
C ALA A 93 17.94 13.91 10.11
N PHE A 94 17.51 14.41 8.95
CA PHE A 94 16.17 14.14 8.42
C PHE A 94 15.98 12.64 8.10
N ARG A 95 17.05 11.95 7.68
CA ARG A 95 17.04 10.50 7.48
C ARG A 95 16.70 9.72 8.76
N THR A 96 17.11 10.24 9.92
CA THR A 96 16.82 9.64 11.22
C THR A 96 15.36 9.81 11.59
N GLU A 97 14.76 10.96 11.27
CA GLU A 97 13.33 11.23 11.42
C GLU A 97 12.51 10.32 10.51
N LEU A 98 12.85 10.23 9.22
CA LEU A 98 12.14 9.38 8.26
C LEU A 98 12.11 7.90 8.66
N ARG A 99 13.15 7.40 9.34
CA ARG A 99 13.16 6.00 9.82
C ARG A 99 12.07 5.72 10.85
N GLN A 100 11.54 6.75 11.53
CA GLN A 100 10.43 6.60 12.48
C GLN A 100 9.09 6.35 11.79
N LEU A 101 9.00 6.50 10.47
CA LEU A 101 7.81 6.12 9.70
C LEU A 101 7.56 4.61 9.76
N SER A 102 8.60 3.79 9.96
CA SER A 102 8.43 2.36 10.19
C SER A 102 8.14 2.10 11.66
N PRO A 103 7.04 1.41 12.02
CA PRO A 103 6.76 1.05 13.40
C PRO A 103 7.67 -0.07 13.94
N GLY A 104 8.48 -0.69 13.08
CA GLY A 104 9.46 -1.71 13.47
C GLY A 104 8.84 -3.02 13.95
N TYR A 105 7.68 -3.39 13.38
CA TYR A 105 7.03 -4.65 13.73
C TYR A 105 7.83 -5.88 13.25
N SER A 106 7.69 -6.97 13.98
CA SER A 106 8.32 -8.26 13.66
C SER A 106 7.45 -9.42 14.12
N MET A 107 7.61 -10.57 13.46
CA MET A 107 6.86 -11.79 13.80
C MET A 107 7.11 -12.29 15.24
N ALA A 108 8.25 -11.92 15.84
CA ALA A 108 8.63 -12.30 17.20
C ALA A 108 7.94 -11.44 18.29
N GLN A 109 7.42 -10.26 17.95
CA GLN A 109 6.71 -9.41 18.93
C GLN A 109 5.33 -9.96 19.24
N SER A 110 4.86 -9.72 20.46
CA SER A 110 3.46 -10.00 20.83
C SER A 110 2.56 -8.92 20.23
N LEU A 111 1.39 -9.34 19.75
CA LEU A 111 0.36 -8.43 19.24
C LEU A 111 -0.21 -7.58 20.37
N PHE A 112 -0.55 -6.34 20.05
CA PHE A 112 -1.25 -5.43 20.95
C PHE A 112 -2.07 -4.45 20.11
N VAL A 113 -3.16 -3.94 20.69
CA VAL A 113 -3.94 -2.87 20.06
C VAL A 113 -3.22 -1.55 20.31
N VAL A 114 -2.93 -0.82 19.24
CA VAL A 114 -2.34 0.52 19.35
C VAL A 114 -3.39 1.48 19.89
N GLU A 115 -3.01 2.31 20.87
CA GLU A 115 -3.92 3.23 21.54
C GLU A 115 -4.62 4.16 20.54
N GLY A 116 -5.95 4.26 20.64
CA GLY A 116 -6.76 5.09 19.75
C GLY A 116 -6.98 4.52 18.33
N SER A 117 -6.46 3.32 18.02
CA SER A 117 -6.64 2.70 16.71
C SER A 117 -8.12 2.39 16.43
N PRO A 118 -8.71 2.88 15.34
CA PRO A 118 -10.09 2.52 14.95
C PRO A 118 -10.22 1.06 14.50
N TYR A 119 -9.09 0.36 14.37
CA TYR A 119 -8.99 -1.06 14.02
C TYR A 119 -8.77 -1.95 15.25
N GLY A 120 -8.87 -1.41 16.46
CA GLY A 120 -8.91 -2.18 17.72
C GLY A 120 -10.23 -2.94 17.93
N ARG A 121 -10.66 -3.68 16.91
CA ARG A 121 -11.90 -4.46 16.87
C ARG A 121 -11.69 -5.68 15.96
N PRO A 122 -12.51 -6.74 16.09
CA PRO A 122 -12.46 -7.85 15.14
C PRO A 122 -12.60 -7.35 13.69
N PRO A 123 -11.80 -7.90 12.75
CA PRO A 123 -11.89 -7.56 11.35
C PRO A 123 -13.23 -7.98 10.76
N THR A 124 -13.64 -7.27 9.73
CA THR A 124 -14.88 -7.52 8.98
C THR A 124 -14.57 -7.74 7.50
N VAL A 125 -15.53 -8.31 6.77
CA VAL A 125 -15.41 -8.43 5.31
C VAL A 125 -15.16 -7.09 4.60
N ASP A 126 -15.66 -5.97 5.15
CA ASP A 126 -15.43 -4.64 4.59
C ASP A 126 -13.98 -4.20 4.77
N ASP A 127 -13.32 -4.61 5.85
CA ASP A 127 -11.89 -4.35 6.06
C ASP A 127 -11.06 -5.10 5.00
N PHE A 128 -11.35 -6.38 4.77
CA PHE A 128 -10.64 -7.18 3.76
C PHE A 128 -10.89 -6.70 2.33
N ILE A 129 -12.10 -6.26 2.00
CA ILE A 129 -12.41 -5.63 0.70
C ILE A 129 -11.56 -4.38 0.49
N GLN A 130 -11.49 -3.50 1.50
CA GLN A 130 -10.69 -2.28 1.41
C GLN A 130 -9.20 -2.59 1.24
N MET A 131 -8.66 -3.54 2.02
CA MET A 131 -7.28 -3.99 1.87
C MET A 131 -7.03 -4.54 0.48
N ASN A 132 -7.87 -5.45 -0.01
CA ASN A 132 -7.68 -6.06 -1.32
C ASN A 132 -7.64 -5.02 -2.46
N ILE A 133 -8.53 -4.04 -2.44
CA ILE A 133 -8.54 -2.95 -3.43
C ILE A 133 -7.30 -2.07 -3.29
N ALA A 134 -6.89 -1.76 -2.05
CA ALA A 134 -5.67 -0.99 -1.78
C ALA A 134 -4.44 -1.68 -2.37
N GLU A 135 -4.27 -2.99 -2.15
CA GLU A 135 -3.08 -3.72 -2.62
C GLU A 135 -3.06 -3.92 -4.14
N ILE A 136 -4.22 -4.08 -4.78
CA ILE A 136 -4.31 -4.07 -6.24
C ILE A 136 -3.81 -2.71 -6.78
N ARG A 137 -4.25 -1.61 -6.15
CA ARG A 137 -3.82 -0.27 -6.54
C ARG A 137 -2.31 -0.09 -6.32
N THR A 138 -1.77 -0.52 -5.17
CA THR A 138 -0.34 -0.45 -4.86
C THR A 138 0.50 -1.26 -5.85
N THR A 139 0.07 -2.49 -6.19
CA THR A 139 0.68 -3.34 -7.23
C THR A 139 0.81 -2.59 -8.56
N ILE A 140 -0.27 -1.96 -9.02
CA ILE A 140 -0.26 -1.22 -10.29
C ILE A 140 0.63 0.03 -10.19
N HIS A 141 0.63 0.70 -9.04
CA HIS A 141 1.52 1.82 -8.78
C HIS A 141 3.00 1.41 -8.86
N HIS A 142 3.40 0.26 -8.30
CA HIS A 142 4.78 -0.23 -8.39
C HIS A 142 5.22 -0.48 -9.84
N LEU A 143 4.31 -0.96 -10.70
CA LEU A 143 4.61 -1.13 -12.13
C LEU A 143 4.90 0.21 -12.81
N LEU A 144 4.12 1.25 -12.52
CA LEU A 144 4.36 2.61 -13.04
C LEU A 144 5.63 3.23 -12.45
N GLN A 145 5.86 3.02 -11.16
CA GLN A 145 6.99 3.54 -10.41
C GLN A 145 8.32 2.97 -10.90
N ARG A 146 8.34 1.72 -11.39
CA ARG A 146 9.53 1.10 -11.98
C ARG A 146 10.11 1.91 -13.13
N ASP A 147 9.28 2.33 -14.06
CA ASP A 147 9.71 3.16 -15.19
C ASP A 147 10.19 4.53 -14.72
N ALA A 148 9.45 5.15 -13.79
CA ALA A 148 9.80 6.45 -13.22
C ALA A 148 11.15 6.43 -12.51
N LEU A 149 11.38 5.48 -11.61
CA LEU A 149 12.64 5.36 -10.87
C LEU A 149 13.81 5.04 -11.81
N SER A 150 13.60 4.18 -12.81
CA SER A 150 14.63 3.84 -13.80
C SER A 150 15.12 5.05 -14.59
N ALA A 151 14.24 6.04 -14.84
CA ALA A 151 14.60 7.27 -15.55
C ALA A 151 15.51 8.21 -14.74
N HIS A 152 15.50 8.10 -13.40
CA HIS A 152 16.27 8.99 -12.51
C HIS A 152 17.43 8.29 -11.80
N CYS A 153 17.37 6.97 -11.65
CA CYS A 153 18.33 6.20 -10.87
C CYS A 153 19.69 6.09 -11.58
N PRO A 154 20.82 6.28 -10.87
CA PRO A 154 22.13 5.97 -11.40
C PRO A 154 22.23 4.52 -11.92
N PRO A 155 22.90 4.26 -13.06
CA PRO A 155 23.02 2.91 -13.60
C PRO A 155 23.66 1.89 -12.64
N THR A 156 24.52 2.36 -11.74
CA THR A 156 25.22 1.52 -10.74
C THR A 156 24.30 0.99 -9.64
N THR A 157 23.22 1.70 -9.33
CA THR A 157 22.25 1.34 -8.28
C THR A 157 20.96 0.76 -8.84
N LEU A 158 20.69 0.94 -10.15
CA LEU A 158 19.49 0.44 -10.81
C LEU A 158 19.19 -1.06 -10.56
N PRO A 159 20.17 -2.00 -10.61
CA PRO A 159 19.89 -3.40 -10.30
C PRO A 159 19.34 -3.62 -8.88
N GLN A 160 19.78 -2.82 -7.90
CA GLN A 160 19.28 -2.89 -6.53
C GLN A 160 17.86 -2.32 -6.42
N VAL A 161 17.58 -1.24 -7.14
CA VAL A 161 16.23 -0.65 -7.23
C VAL A 161 15.25 -1.65 -7.83
N VAL A 162 15.59 -2.31 -8.94
CA VAL A 162 14.73 -3.33 -9.56
C VAL A 162 14.45 -4.47 -8.60
N LYS A 163 15.47 -4.98 -7.90
CA LYS A 163 15.30 -6.06 -6.92
C LYS A 163 14.37 -5.68 -5.76
N LEU A 164 14.44 -4.44 -5.28
CA LEU A 164 13.54 -3.93 -4.24
C LEU A 164 12.10 -3.84 -4.76
N LEU A 165 11.91 -3.33 -5.97
CA LEU A 165 10.58 -3.25 -6.60
C LEU A 165 9.98 -4.64 -6.87
N ASP A 166 10.79 -5.63 -7.27
CA ASP A 166 10.35 -7.03 -7.42
C ASP A 166 9.95 -7.66 -6.09
N THR A 167 10.59 -7.24 -4.99
CA THR A 167 10.25 -7.70 -3.64
C THR A 167 8.90 -7.14 -3.22
N LEU A 168 8.75 -5.81 -3.26
CA LEU A 168 7.49 -5.12 -2.99
C LEU A 168 6.35 -5.71 -3.81
N LEU A 169 6.51 -5.83 -5.13
CA LEU A 169 5.47 -6.36 -6.01
C LEU A 169 5.04 -7.80 -5.64
N ARG A 170 5.98 -8.66 -5.26
CA ARG A 170 5.64 -10.04 -4.86
C ARG A 170 4.87 -10.05 -3.55
N ASP A 171 5.25 -9.19 -2.62
CA ASP A 171 4.64 -9.11 -1.31
C ASP A 171 3.20 -8.54 -1.46
N GLU A 172 2.99 -7.49 -2.27
CA GLU A 172 1.63 -7.00 -2.58
C GLU A 172 0.73 -8.01 -3.28
N LEU A 173 1.27 -8.77 -4.25
CA LEU A 173 0.50 -9.83 -4.90
C LEU A 173 0.10 -10.93 -3.91
N SER A 174 0.94 -11.19 -2.91
CA SER A 174 0.62 -12.12 -1.82
C SER A 174 -0.49 -11.53 -0.92
N HIS A 175 -0.44 -10.22 -0.67
CA HIS A 175 -1.47 -9.50 0.07
C HIS A 175 -2.83 -9.50 -0.64
N VAL A 176 -2.85 -9.25 -1.95
CA VAL A 176 -4.06 -9.38 -2.79
C VAL A 176 -4.61 -10.81 -2.72
N ALA A 177 -3.75 -11.82 -2.84
CA ALA A 177 -4.20 -13.21 -2.86
C ALA A 177 -4.86 -13.62 -1.53
N TYR A 178 -4.21 -13.36 -0.39
CA TYR A 178 -4.74 -13.81 0.89
C TYR A 178 -5.98 -13.00 1.31
N THR A 179 -6.03 -11.69 1.01
CA THR A 179 -7.21 -10.88 1.30
C THR A 179 -8.40 -11.33 0.46
N GLY A 180 -8.19 -11.75 -0.80
CA GLY A 180 -9.23 -12.38 -1.62
C GLY A 180 -9.80 -13.66 -0.98
N MET A 181 -8.94 -14.51 -0.43
CA MET A 181 -9.35 -15.71 0.31
C MET A 181 -10.18 -15.35 1.56
N LEU A 182 -9.75 -14.37 2.36
CA LEU A 182 -10.50 -13.95 3.55
C LEU A 182 -11.86 -13.33 3.18
N ILE A 183 -11.95 -12.59 2.08
CA ILE A 183 -13.23 -12.08 1.55
C ILE A 183 -14.17 -13.25 1.25
N GLU A 184 -13.70 -14.28 0.56
CA GLU A 184 -14.52 -15.45 0.23
C GLU A 184 -15.01 -16.17 1.49
N GLN A 185 -14.11 -16.41 2.45
CA GLN A 185 -14.44 -17.06 3.72
C GLN A 185 -15.52 -16.29 4.50
N HIS A 186 -15.33 -14.97 4.67
CA HIS A 186 -16.29 -14.11 5.39
C HIS A 186 -17.60 -13.90 4.62
N ALA A 187 -17.57 -13.96 3.29
CA ALA A 187 -18.74 -13.79 2.45
C ALA A 187 -19.73 -14.96 2.54
N THR A 188 -19.29 -16.16 2.93
CA THR A 188 -20.15 -17.37 3.02
C THR A 188 -21.38 -17.18 3.92
N HIS A 189 -21.29 -16.28 4.91
CA HIS A 189 -22.37 -16.00 5.88
C HIS A 189 -23.12 -14.69 5.61
N ILE A 190 -22.84 -14.03 4.47
CA ILE A 190 -23.38 -12.71 4.14
C ILE A 190 -24.19 -12.78 2.85
N ALA A 191 -25.34 -12.11 2.81
CA ALA A 191 -26.14 -12.02 1.59
C ALA A 191 -25.31 -11.42 0.44
N ALA A 192 -25.26 -12.10 -0.71
CA ALA A 192 -24.44 -11.71 -1.85
C ALA A 192 -24.66 -10.26 -2.32
N GLY A 193 -25.89 -9.74 -2.20
CA GLY A 193 -26.19 -8.33 -2.48
C GLY A 193 -25.47 -7.33 -1.58
N LYS A 194 -25.23 -7.69 -0.31
CA LYS A 194 -24.49 -6.86 0.65
C LYS A 194 -22.99 -6.83 0.34
N ILE A 195 -22.39 -7.97 -0.02
CA ILE A 195 -20.99 -8.04 -0.45
C ILE A 195 -20.77 -7.17 -1.69
N ARG A 196 -21.66 -7.30 -2.68
CA ARG A 196 -21.60 -6.46 -3.89
C ARG A 196 -21.67 -4.97 -3.56
N GLY A 197 -22.62 -4.57 -2.71
CA GLY A 197 -22.77 -3.17 -2.32
C GLY A 197 -21.55 -2.61 -1.58
N LEU A 198 -20.92 -3.41 -0.72
CA LEU A 198 -19.67 -3.04 -0.05
C LEU A 198 -18.54 -2.86 -1.07
N PHE A 199 -18.32 -3.85 -1.94
CA PHE A 199 -17.29 -3.76 -2.97
C PHE A 199 -17.48 -2.54 -3.86
N GLN A 200 -18.68 -2.30 -4.39
CA GLN A 200 -18.97 -1.14 -5.24
C GLN A 200 -18.68 0.18 -4.52
N LYS A 201 -19.15 0.32 -3.27
CA LYS A 201 -18.89 1.52 -2.48
C LYS A 201 -17.38 1.75 -2.30
N ARG A 202 -16.64 0.72 -1.88
CA ARG A 202 -15.21 0.84 -1.63
C ARG A 202 -14.42 1.08 -2.91
N PHE A 203 -14.79 0.43 -3.99
CA PHE A 203 -14.17 0.66 -5.29
C PHE A 203 -14.33 2.10 -5.75
N HIS A 204 -15.52 2.68 -5.59
CA HIS A 204 -15.78 4.09 -5.85
C HIS A 204 -14.94 5.01 -4.94
N ASP A 205 -14.96 4.79 -3.61
CA ASP A 205 -14.18 5.57 -2.64
C ASP A 205 -12.68 5.60 -3.04
N PHE A 206 -12.14 4.44 -3.43
CA PHE A 206 -10.74 4.31 -3.85
C PHE A 206 -10.44 4.99 -5.18
N ASN A 207 -11.38 4.97 -6.14
CA ASN A 207 -11.23 5.69 -7.40
C ASN A 207 -11.19 7.21 -7.17
N GLU A 208 -12.07 7.73 -6.32
CA GLU A 208 -12.07 9.15 -5.95
C GLU A 208 -10.76 9.58 -5.28
N ILE A 209 -10.29 8.82 -4.29
CA ILE A 209 -9.00 9.08 -3.61
C ILE A 209 -7.86 9.06 -4.62
N THR A 210 -7.83 8.08 -5.50
CA THR A 210 -6.77 7.90 -6.52
C THR A 210 -6.72 9.08 -7.50
N MET A 211 -7.87 9.58 -7.93
CA MET A 211 -7.94 10.78 -8.77
C MET A 211 -7.49 12.03 -8.02
N GLN A 212 -7.90 12.20 -6.76
CA GLN A 212 -7.48 13.35 -5.95
C GLN A 212 -5.97 13.38 -5.70
N GLU A 213 -5.34 12.22 -5.51
CA GLU A 213 -3.88 12.13 -5.31
C GLU A 213 -3.10 12.62 -6.53
N LEU A 214 -3.59 12.37 -7.76
CA LEU A 214 -2.99 12.90 -8.97
C LEU A 214 -3.38 14.35 -9.27
N ASP A 215 -4.67 14.68 -9.18
CA ASP A 215 -5.21 15.97 -9.62
C ASP A 215 -4.81 17.12 -8.70
N LYS A 216 -4.77 16.89 -7.38
CA LYS A 216 -4.50 17.97 -6.43
C LYS A 216 -3.06 18.46 -6.48
N LYS A 217 -2.18 17.81 -7.26
CA LYS A 217 -0.73 17.96 -7.06
C LYS A 217 -0.45 17.97 -5.55
N VAL A 218 -0.83 16.92 -4.82
CA VAL A 218 -0.58 16.78 -3.37
C VAL A 218 0.93 16.81 -3.03
N PHE A 219 1.76 17.14 -4.03
CA PHE A 219 3.20 17.07 -4.12
C PHE A 219 3.80 18.41 -4.63
N ASP A 220 2.98 19.46 -4.84
CA ASP A 220 3.43 20.86 -4.99
C ASP A 220 3.52 21.55 -3.62
#